data_AF-A0A7C4FKQ4-F1
#
_entry.id   AF-A0A7C4FKQ4-F1
#
_cell.length_a   1.000
_cell.length_b   1.000
_cell.length_c   1.000
_cell.angle_alpha   90.00
_cell.angle_beta   90.00
_cell.angle_gamma   90.00
#
_symmetry.space_group_name_H-M   'P 1'
#
loop_
_entity.id
_entity.type
_entity.pdbx_description
1 polymer ?
#
loop_
_entity_poly.entity_id
_entity_poly.type
_entity_poly.pdbx_seq_one_letter_code
_entity_poly.pdbx_strand_id
1 'polypeptide(L)'
;MSIHVRVPEGQGLIEVVRPGDGGLSLLSCGVVRLAAGAVFEGSTRGSETVLVISRGRCAVSAGGKTLGELVRKDVFDELPFSVFLPPRTPYRLSASQHTELVMVGALSDAAGEPVVIAPTDCGVRRVGGDNSTREIRDIVPPAFPAARILVGETVSAPGHWSSYPPHKHDRHTPPAEVALEELYYFKISPPRGFGVIRVYDDASDEAYVLRSDEVVTIPRGYHPVGVIPGHRIYYLWAMAGSARMMAPSTHPDFAADGA
;
A
#
# COMPACT_ATOMS: atom_id res chain seq x y z
N MET A 1 -11.46 8.00 13.35
CA MET A 1 -11.79 8.77 12.14
C MET A 1 -10.62 8.60 11.20
N SER A 2 -10.90 8.42 9.91
CA SER A 2 -9.85 8.38 8.89
C SER A 2 -9.08 9.70 8.85
N ILE A 3 -7.84 9.66 8.39
CA ILE A 3 -7.09 10.86 8.01
C ILE A 3 -6.76 10.79 6.52
N HIS A 4 -6.75 11.95 5.89
CA HIS A 4 -6.31 12.17 4.52
C HIS A 4 -5.18 13.20 4.56
N VAL A 5 -3.96 12.75 4.28
CA VAL A 5 -2.75 13.56 4.48
C VAL A 5 -1.87 13.54 3.26
N ARG A 6 -1.29 14.70 2.94
CA ARG A 6 -0.27 14.81 1.89
C ARG A 6 1.10 14.47 2.47
N VAL A 7 1.87 13.67 1.73
CA VAL A 7 3.28 13.40 2.05
C VAL A 7 4.05 14.70 1.90
N PRO A 8 4.68 15.22 2.97
CA PRO A 8 5.50 16.43 2.89
C PRO A 8 6.62 16.30 1.86
N GLU A 9 7.09 17.42 1.32
CA GLU A 9 8.33 17.45 0.56
C GLU A 9 9.53 17.21 1.51
N GLY A 10 10.59 16.55 1.00
CA GLY A 10 11.74 16.22 1.83
C GLY A 10 12.66 15.17 1.23
N GLN A 11 13.78 14.93 1.92
CA GLN A 11 14.77 13.89 1.63
C GLN A 11 14.91 12.96 2.84
N GLY A 12 15.34 11.73 2.61
CA GLY A 12 15.36 10.67 3.62
C GLY A 12 13.97 10.07 3.84
N LEU A 13 13.76 9.46 5.00
CA LEU A 13 12.45 8.92 5.41
C LEU A 13 11.54 10.05 5.90
N ILE A 14 10.38 10.17 5.25
CA ILE A 14 9.28 11.03 5.62
C ILE A 14 8.20 10.13 6.19
N GLU A 15 8.06 10.10 7.52
CA GLU A 15 6.98 9.37 8.19
C GLU A 15 5.64 10.10 7.98
N VAL A 16 4.62 9.37 7.53
CA VAL A 16 3.31 9.94 7.15
C VAL A 16 2.20 9.47 8.08
N VAL A 17 2.23 8.18 8.43
CA VAL A 17 1.28 7.53 9.35
C VAL A 17 2.06 6.65 10.30
N ARG A 18 1.77 6.77 11.60
CA ARG A 18 2.30 5.88 12.66
C ARG A 18 1.15 5.08 13.30
N PRO A 19 1.45 3.96 13.98
CA PRO A 19 0.44 3.29 14.80
C PRO A 19 -0.10 4.26 15.85
N GLY A 20 -1.42 4.40 15.92
CA GLY A 20 -2.16 5.39 16.69
C GLY A 20 -2.79 6.50 15.86
N ASP A 21 -2.30 6.76 14.64
CA ASP A 21 -2.82 7.81 13.76
C ASP A 21 -4.03 7.31 12.95
N GLY A 22 -5.00 8.20 12.69
CA GLY A 22 -6.08 7.92 11.73
C GLY A 22 -6.94 6.70 12.04
N GLY A 23 -7.00 6.30 13.31
CA GLY A 23 -7.70 5.11 13.77
C GLY A 23 -6.97 3.79 13.54
N LEU A 24 -5.74 3.81 13.03
CA LEU A 24 -4.90 2.64 12.84
C LEU A 24 -4.12 2.34 14.12
N SER A 25 -3.96 1.07 14.45
CA SER A 25 -3.33 0.57 15.67
C SER A 25 -2.08 -0.27 15.40
N LEU A 26 -1.90 -0.74 14.17
CA LEU A 26 -0.82 -1.63 13.75
C LEU A 26 0.02 -1.02 12.63
N LEU A 27 -0.62 -0.37 11.67
CA LEU A 27 -0.02 0.06 10.42
C LEU A 27 0.75 1.36 10.54
N SER A 28 1.73 1.48 9.67
CA SER A 28 2.54 2.67 9.45
C SER A 28 2.79 2.86 7.96
N CYS A 29 2.97 4.11 7.55
CA CYS A 29 3.32 4.48 6.18
C CYS A 29 4.34 5.61 6.19
N GLY A 30 5.33 5.52 5.32
CA GLY A 30 6.32 6.56 5.07
C GLY A 30 6.78 6.53 3.62
N VAL A 31 7.48 7.58 3.21
CA VAL A 31 8.12 7.65 1.88
C VAL A 31 9.58 7.98 2.07
N VAL A 32 10.46 7.19 1.46
CA VAL A 32 11.90 7.46 1.41
C VAL A 32 12.21 8.12 0.08
N ARG A 33 12.70 9.36 0.09
CA ARG A 33 13.15 10.09 -1.11
C ARG A 33 14.64 10.34 -1.02
N LEU A 34 15.39 9.91 -2.03
CA LEU A 34 16.85 10.00 -2.06
C LEU A 34 17.30 10.68 -3.36
N ALA A 35 18.13 11.70 -3.23
CA ALA A 35 18.87 12.27 -4.34
C ALA A 35 19.90 11.26 -4.91
N ALA A 36 20.36 11.50 -6.12
CA ALA A 36 21.42 10.69 -6.72
C ALA A 36 22.70 10.70 -5.85
N GLY A 37 23.25 9.52 -5.58
CA GLY A 37 24.41 9.33 -4.71
C GLY A 37 24.11 9.33 -3.22
N ALA A 38 22.86 9.60 -2.80
CA ALA A 38 22.50 9.64 -1.39
C ALA A 38 22.39 8.24 -0.79
N VAL A 39 22.70 8.17 0.50
CA VAL A 39 22.59 6.98 1.34
C VAL A 39 21.66 7.28 2.50
N PHE A 40 20.78 6.34 2.82
CA PHE A 40 19.93 6.38 3.99
C PHE A 40 20.04 5.08 4.79
N GLU A 41 20.14 5.21 6.11
CA GLU A 41 20.24 4.08 7.03
C GLU A 41 19.11 4.16 8.05
N GLY A 42 18.54 3.00 8.39
CA GLY A 42 17.41 2.92 9.30
C GLY A 42 17.27 1.53 9.93
N SER A 43 16.20 1.37 10.71
CA SER A 43 15.82 0.08 11.28
C SER A 43 14.31 -0.04 11.29
N THR A 44 13.78 -1.24 11.08
CA THR A 44 12.34 -1.53 11.13
C THR A 44 11.75 -1.53 12.54
N ARG A 45 12.59 -1.40 13.58
CA ARG A 45 12.16 -1.31 14.99
C ARG A 45 11.16 -2.41 15.37
N GLY A 46 9.99 -2.09 15.88
CA GLY A 46 8.97 -3.06 16.30
C GLY A 46 7.98 -3.46 15.21
N SER A 47 8.32 -3.27 13.94
CA SER A 47 7.41 -3.55 12.81
C SER A 47 8.07 -4.44 11.77
N GLU A 48 7.31 -5.36 11.20
CA GLU A 48 7.68 -5.88 9.88
C GLU A 48 7.34 -4.81 8.83
N THR A 49 8.19 -4.68 7.81
CA THR A 49 8.17 -3.54 6.89
C THR A 49 8.37 -4.01 5.46
N VAL A 50 7.62 -3.44 4.52
CA VAL A 50 7.83 -3.61 3.08
C VAL A 50 8.26 -2.28 2.49
N LEU A 51 9.42 -2.29 1.83
CA LEU A 51 9.92 -1.17 1.04
C LEU A 51 9.63 -1.47 -0.44
N VAL A 52 8.74 -0.69 -1.05
CA VAL A 52 8.37 -0.83 -2.47
C VAL A 52 8.96 0.34 -3.25
N ILE A 53 9.81 0.08 -4.25
CA ILE A 53 10.31 1.18 -5.09
C ILE A 53 9.18 1.70 -5.97
N SER A 54 8.93 3.02 -5.95
CA SER A 54 7.92 3.66 -6.80
C SER A 54 8.54 4.22 -8.08
N ARG A 55 9.78 4.72 -7.99
CA ARG A 55 10.62 5.13 -9.12
C ARG A 55 12.09 5.16 -8.74
N GLY A 56 12.96 4.94 -9.72
CA GLY A 56 14.41 5.08 -9.61
C GLY A 56 15.15 3.75 -9.49
N ARG A 57 16.29 3.81 -8.82
CA ARG A 57 17.22 2.70 -8.62
C ARG A 57 17.86 2.79 -7.22
N CYS A 58 17.74 1.73 -6.44
CA CYS A 58 18.20 1.69 -5.04
C CYS A 58 18.89 0.37 -4.71
N ALA A 59 20.17 0.42 -4.39
CA ALA A 59 20.87 -0.72 -3.79
C ALA A 59 20.46 -0.87 -2.32
N VAL A 60 20.15 -2.09 -1.91
CA VAL A 60 19.62 -2.40 -0.58
C VAL A 60 20.55 -3.39 0.12
N SER A 61 20.89 -3.09 1.37
CA SER A 61 21.39 -4.07 2.33
C SER A 61 20.56 -4.05 3.60
N ALA A 62 20.33 -5.21 4.20
CA ALA A 62 19.59 -5.32 5.46
C ALA A 62 19.99 -6.58 6.22
N GLY A 63 19.92 -6.53 7.56
CA GLY A 63 20.28 -7.67 8.41
C GLY A 63 21.71 -8.19 8.17
N GLY A 64 22.64 -7.29 7.83
CA GLY A 64 24.03 -7.65 7.50
C GLY A 64 24.24 -8.29 6.12
N LYS A 65 23.20 -8.37 5.27
CA LYS A 65 23.27 -8.97 3.93
C LYS A 65 23.09 -7.90 2.85
N THR A 66 23.77 -8.08 1.71
CA THR A 66 23.48 -7.32 0.48
C THR A 66 22.34 -8.01 -0.25
N LEU A 67 21.27 -7.27 -0.53
CA LEU A 67 20.04 -7.79 -1.13
C LEU A 67 19.91 -7.47 -2.62
N GLY A 68 20.88 -6.74 -3.19
CA GLY A 68 20.89 -6.34 -4.59
C GLY A 68 20.30 -4.95 -4.80
N GLU A 69 19.71 -4.73 -5.97
CA GLU A 69 19.25 -3.41 -6.40
C GLU A 69 17.81 -3.46 -6.89
N LEU A 70 16.96 -2.65 -6.27
CA LEU A 70 15.58 -2.44 -6.69
C LEU A 70 15.56 -1.39 -7.81
N VAL A 71 14.81 -1.65 -8.87
CA VAL A 71 14.67 -0.76 -10.03
C VAL A 71 13.22 -0.72 -10.47
N ARG A 72 12.70 0.49 -10.66
CA ARG A 72 11.38 0.70 -11.26
C ARG A 72 11.33 2.08 -11.90
N LYS A 73 10.83 2.19 -13.13
CA LYS A 73 10.68 3.47 -13.81
C LYS A 73 9.47 4.24 -13.28
N ASP A 74 8.34 3.56 -13.17
CA ASP A 74 7.10 4.13 -12.64
C ASP A 74 6.14 3.04 -12.15
N VAL A 75 5.13 3.47 -11.39
CA VAL A 75 4.16 2.58 -10.76
C VAL A 75 3.03 2.11 -11.68
N PHE A 76 2.82 2.77 -12.80
CA PHE A 76 1.65 2.50 -13.64
C PHE A 76 1.93 1.38 -14.63
N ASP A 77 3.11 1.40 -15.24
CA ASP A 77 3.44 0.54 -16.40
C ASP A 77 4.40 -0.61 -16.07
N GLU A 78 4.97 -0.65 -14.87
CA GLU A 78 5.87 -1.72 -14.42
C GLU A 78 5.35 -2.41 -13.16
N LEU A 79 5.68 -3.70 -13.01
CA LEU A 79 5.38 -4.48 -11.80
C LEU A 79 6.22 -4.01 -10.60
N PRO A 80 5.73 -4.22 -9.37
CA PRO A 80 6.44 -3.82 -8.17
C PRO A 80 7.75 -4.59 -8.00
N PHE A 81 8.74 -3.90 -7.47
CA PHE A 81 9.97 -4.49 -6.96
C PHE A 81 10.11 -4.02 -5.51
N SER A 82 10.32 -4.96 -4.58
CA SER A 82 10.29 -4.62 -3.16
C SER A 82 11.19 -5.51 -2.31
N VAL A 83 11.32 -5.13 -1.04
CA VAL A 83 11.94 -5.95 -0.01
C VAL A 83 11.06 -5.97 1.23
N PHE A 84 10.80 -7.17 1.74
CA PHE A 84 10.24 -7.40 3.06
C PHE A 84 11.37 -7.48 4.09
N LEU A 85 11.20 -6.75 5.19
CA LEU A 85 12.12 -6.66 6.30
C LEU A 85 11.40 -7.04 7.60
N PRO A 86 11.85 -8.08 8.32
CA PRO A 86 11.33 -8.41 9.64
C PRO A 86 11.52 -7.27 10.66
N PRO A 87 10.85 -7.32 11.82
CA PRO A 87 11.13 -6.44 12.96
C PRO A 87 12.61 -6.44 13.36
N ARG A 88 13.07 -5.30 13.87
CA ARG A 88 14.42 -5.06 14.41
C ARG A 88 15.54 -5.30 13.39
N THR A 89 15.22 -5.13 12.11
CA THR A 89 16.17 -5.28 11.01
C THR A 89 16.80 -3.93 10.67
N PRO A 90 18.11 -3.73 10.87
CA PRO A 90 18.81 -2.58 10.32
C PRO A 90 18.90 -2.71 8.79
N TYR A 91 18.75 -1.59 8.08
CA TYR A 91 18.85 -1.54 6.63
C TYR A 91 19.57 -0.29 6.15
N ARG A 92 20.12 -0.36 4.95
CA ARG A 92 20.80 0.71 4.24
C ARG A 92 20.34 0.74 2.78
N LEU A 93 20.02 1.95 2.32
CA LEU A 93 19.52 2.26 1.00
C LEU A 93 20.53 3.18 0.32
N SER A 94 20.93 2.88 -0.92
CA SER A 94 21.87 3.70 -1.69
C SER A 94 21.30 3.95 -3.08
N ALA A 95 21.02 5.22 -3.37
CA ALA A 95 20.37 5.60 -4.62
C ALA A 95 21.43 6.03 -5.65
N SER A 96 21.45 5.41 -6.82
CA SER A 96 22.32 5.81 -7.94
C SER A 96 21.71 6.93 -8.80
N GLN A 97 20.44 7.26 -8.57
CA GLN A 97 19.70 8.36 -9.20
C GLN A 97 18.65 8.89 -8.22
N HIS A 98 17.83 9.86 -8.63
CA HIS A 98 16.68 10.27 -7.83
C HIS A 98 15.73 9.08 -7.66
N THR A 99 15.52 8.65 -6.42
CA THR A 99 14.79 7.43 -6.10
C THR A 99 13.75 7.70 -5.02
N GLU A 100 12.59 7.07 -5.16
CA GLU A 100 11.51 7.09 -4.19
C GLU A 100 11.07 5.65 -3.87
N LEU A 101 10.97 5.34 -2.58
CA LEU A 101 10.38 4.10 -2.08
C LEU A 101 9.22 4.44 -1.15
N VAL A 102 8.14 3.68 -1.24
CA VAL A 102 7.05 3.73 -0.26
C VAL A 102 7.33 2.64 0.77
N MET A 103 7.29 3.02 2.04
CA MET A 103 7.50 2.15 3.18
C MET A 103 6.15 1.93 3.87
N VAL A 104 5.72 0.68 3.97
CA VAL A 104 4.55 0.29 4.76
C VAL A 104 4.97 -0.74 5.81
N GLY A 105 4.44 -0.64 7.02
CA GLY A 105 4.83 -1.53 8.10
C GLY A 105 3.68 -1.87 9.04
N ALA A 106 3.75 -3.02 9.69
CA ALA A 106 2.80 -3.44 10.71
C ALA A 106 3.55 -3.84 11.99
N LEU A 107 3.07 -3.40 13.16
CA LEU A 107 3.64 -3.81 14.46
C LEU A 107 3.66 -5.33 14.59
N SER A 108 4.84 -5.89 14.86
CA SER A 108 5.08 -7.33 15.00
C SER A 108 6.35 -7.57 15.80
N ASP A 109 6.40 -8.66 16.54
CA ASP A 109 7.59 -9.16 17.23
C ASP A 109 8.19 -10.42 16.57
N ALA A 110 7.57 -10.91 15.50
CA ALA A 110 7.97 -12.13 14.81
C ALA A 110 9.42 -12.06 14.31
N ALA A 111 10.12 -13.19 14.41
CA ALA A 111 11.43 -13.34 13.80
C ALA A 111 11.30 -13.67 12.30
N GLY A 112 12.35 -13.40 11.55
CA GLY A 112 12.43 -13.71 10.12
C GLY A 112 13.73 -13.22 9.51
N GLU A 113 13.84 -13.33 8.20
CA GLU A 113 14.96 -12.82 7.42
C GLU A 113 14.48 -11.81 6.37
N PRO A 114 15.31 -10.85 5.95
CA PRO A 114 15.00 -10.00 4.80
C PRO A 114 14.75 -10.84 3.54
N VAL A 115 13.68 -10.52 2.80
CA VAL A 115 13.30 -11.20 1.56
C VAL A 115 13.10 -10.18 0.46
N VAL A 116 13.85 -10.36 -0.64
CA VAL A 116 13.61 -9.60 -1.87
C VAL A 116 12.40 -10.19 -2.56
N ILE A 117 11.49 -9.32 -3.00
CA ILE A 117 10.29 -9.69 -3.75
C ILE A 117 10.44 -9.06 -5.14
N ALA A 118 10.93 -9.85 -6.09
CA ALA A 118 11.15 -9.43 -7.46
C ALA A 118 9.81 -9.29 -8.21
N PRO A 119 9.79 -8.55 -9.34
CA PRO A 119 8.59 -8.45 -10.18
C PRO A 119 7.98 -9.80 -10.58
N THR A 120 8.81 -10.82 -10.76
CA THR A 120 8.39 -12.19 -11.10
C THR A 120 7.75 -12.95 -9.95
N ASP A 121 7.93 -12.50 -8.71
CA ASP A 121 7.36 -13.11 -7.51
C ASP A 121 5.96 -12.57 -7.21
N CYS A 122 5.54 -11.49 -7.88
CA CYS A 122 4.27 -10.83 -7.65
C CYS A 122 3.14 -11.50 -8.45
N GLY A 123 2.03 -11.78 -7.76
CA GLY A 123 0.80 -12.21 -8.42
C GLY A 123 0.15 -11.04 -9.16
N VAL A 124 -0.36 -11.26 -10.38
CA VAL A 124 -1.06 -10.22 -11.15
C VAL A 124 -2.45 -10.71 -11.49
N ARG A 125 -3.46 -9.92 -11.14
CA ARG A 125 -4.87 -10.25 -11.37
C ARG A 125 -5.58 -9.06 -11.99
N ARG A 126 -6.21 -9.27 -13.14
CA ARG A 126 -7.14 -8.31 -13.71
C ARG A 126 -8.56 -8.70 -13.32
N VAL A 127 -9.25 -7.81 -12.65
CA VAL A 127 -10.54 -8.08 -12.00
C VAL A 127 -11.54 -6.98 -12.31
N GLY A 128 -12.83 -7.30 -12.14
CA GLY A 128 -13.95 -6.39 -12.40
C GLY A 128 -14.46 -6.46 -13.83
N GLY A 129 -15.37 -5.57 -14.16
CA GLY A 129 -15.99 -5.43 -15.48
C GLY A 129 -16.30 -3.97 -15.78
N ASP A 130 -16.37 -3.62 -17.07
CA ASP A 130 -16.65 -2.27 -17.54
C ASP A 130 -15.77 -1.23 -16.83
N ASN A 131 -16.39 -0.21 -16.24
CA ASN A 131 -15.75 0.89 -15.52
C ASN A 131 -15.18 0.47 -14.16
N SER A 132 -15.23 -0.81 -13.77
CA SER A 132 -14.59 -1.34 -12.56
C SER A 132 -13.36 -2.22 -12.84
N THR A 133 -12.94 -2.31 -14.11
CA THR A 133 -11.77 -3.09 -14.49
C THR A 133 -10.50 -2.46 -13.91
N ARG A 134 -9.72 -3.24 -13.17
CA ARG A 134 -8.42 -2.82 -12.60
C ARG A 134 -7.43 -3.97 -12.56
N GLU A 135 -6.16 -3.62 -12.44
CA GLU A 135 -5.08 -4.57 -12.21
C GLU A 135 -4.65 -4.52 -10.75
N ILE A 136 -4.65 -5.68 -10.08
CA ILE A 136 -4.13 -5.85 -8.72
C ILE A 136 -2.82 -6.63 -8.83
N ARG A 137 -1.78 -6.14 -8.16
CA ARG A 137 -0.46 -6.77 -8.09
C ARG A 137 -0.16 -7.11 -6.63
N ASP A 138 -0.19 -8.39 -6.31
CA ASP A 138 -0.03 -8.92 -4.96
C ASP A 138 1.47 -8.99 -4.62
N ILE A 139 1.93 -8.21 -3.61
CA ILE A 139 3.34 -8.11 -3.21
C ILE A 139 3.63 -9.02 -2.03
N VAL A 140 2.84 -8.90 -0.96
CA VAL A 140 2.89 -9.72 0.25
C VAL A 140 1.51 -10.36 0.45
N PRO A 141 1.17 -11.42 -0.31
CA PRO A 141 -0.12 -12.12 -0.19
C PRO A 141 -0.21 -12.96 1.10
N PRO A 142 -1.40 -13.51 1.44
CA PRO A 142 -1.58 -14.38 2.60
C PRO A 142 -0.66 -15.60 2.67
N ALA A 143 -0.18 -16.10 1.52
CA ALA A 143 0.77 -17.22 1.46
C ALA A 143 2.22 -16.81 1.77
N PHE A 144 2.57 -15.53 1.67
CA PHE A 144 3.92 -15.04 1.96
C PHE A 144 4.21 -15.17 3.48
N PRO A 145 5.42 -15.54 3.91
CA PRO A 145 5.73 -15.79 5.33
C PRO A 145 5.95 -14.49 6.13
N ALA A 146 4.93 -13.65 6.27
CA ALA A 146 4.90 -12.51 7.19
C ALA A 146 3.92 -12.75 8.34
N ALA A 147 4.08 -12.01 9.44
CA ALA A 147 3.29 -12.22 10.66
C ALA A 147 1.87 -11.66 10.55
N ARG A 148 1.72 -10.45 10.02
CA ARG A 148 0.47 -9.67 10.01
C ARG A 148 0.23 -8.95 8.68
N ILE A 149 1.25 -8.30 8.14
CA ILE A 149 1.13 -7.39 7.02
C ILE A 149 0.76 -8.13 5.73
N LEU A 150 -0.18 -7.55 5.02
CA LEU A 150 -0.56 -7.86 3.65
C LEU A 150 -0.31 -6.60 2.83
N VAL A 151 0.31 -6.75 1.66
CA VAL A 151 0.65 -5.60 0.81
C VAL A 151 0.38 -5.94 -0.65
N GLY A 152 -0.17 -4.99 -1.37
CA GLY A 152 -0.27 -5.03 -2.81
C GLY A 152 -0.50 -3.64 -3.37
N GLU A 153 -0.62 -3.56 -4.69
CA GLU A 153 -0.92 -2.31 -5.37
C GLU A 153 -2.04 -2.53 -6.39
N THR A 154 -2.79 -1.46 -6.66
CA THR A 154 -3.87 -1.46 -7.64
C THR A 154 -3.64 -0.34 -8.65
N VAL A 155 -3.82 -0.65 -9.93
CA VAL A 155 -3.83 0.33 -11.02
C VAL A 155 -5.19 0.30 -11.72
N SER A 156 -5.85 1.45 -11.74
CA SER A 156 -7.15 1.63 -12.38
C SER A 156 -7.03 2.50 -13.63
N ALA A 157 -7.76 2.12 -14.67
CA ALA A 157 -7.78 2.84 -15.94
C ALA A 157 -8.52 4.19 -15.83
N PRO A 158 -8.40 5.08 -16.83
CA PRO A 158 -9.04 6.39 -16.80
C PRO A 158 -10.56 6.33 -16.62
N GLY A 159 -11.09 7.09 -15.65
CA GLY A 159 -12.53 7.11 -15.36
C GLY A 159 -13.05 5.90 -14.56
N HIS A 160 -12.19 4.93 -14.24
CA HIS A 160 -12.62 3.69 -13.58
C HIS A 160 -12.77 3.86 -12.06
N TRP A 161 -13.54 2.94 -11.50
CA TRP A 161 -13.69 2.72 -10.07
C TRP A 161 -12.99 1.42 -9.66
N SER A 162 -12.35 1.44 -8.50
CA SER A 162 -11.73 0.28 -7.86
C SER A 162 -12.09 0.26 -6.39
N SER A 163 -11.68 -0.81 -5.71
CA SER A 163 -12.32 -1.21 -4.44
C SER A 163 -13.85 -1.21 -4.56
N TYR A 164 -14.33 -1.59 -5.77
CA TYR A 164 -15.71 -1.66 -6.20
C TYR A 164 -16.01 -3.09 -6.70
N PRO A 165 -17.16 -3.70 -6.34
CA PRO A 165 -18.19 -3.19 -5.43
C PRO A 165 -17.64 -2.78 -4.05
N PRO A 166 -18.25 -1.80 -3.37
CA PRO A 166 -17.76 -1.33 -2.07
C PRO A 166 -17.65 -2.51 -1.11
N HIS A 167 -16.54 -2.63 -0.40
CA HIS A 167 -16.33 -3.71 0.56
C HIS A 167 -15.66 -3.21 1.83
N LYS A 168 -15.78 -3.99 2.90
CA LYS A 168 -15.25 -3.68 4.23
C LYS A 168 -14.62 -4.92 4.88
N HIS A 169 -13.85 -4.71 5.93
CA HIS A 169 -13.13 -5.75 6.68
C HIS A 169 -13.03 -5.33 8.15
N ASP A 170 -14.18 -5.14 8.78
CA ASP A 170 -14.34 -4.52 10.09
C ASP A 170 -14.52 -5.55 11.21
N ARG A 171 -14.99 -6.75 10.88
CA ARG A 171 -15.41 -7.78 11.84
C ARG A 171 -14.61 -9.05 11.67
N HIS A 172 -14.20 -9.64 12.79
CA HIS A 172 -13.58 -10.96 12.80
C HIS A 172 -14.66 -12.05 12.88
N THR A 173 -15.13 -12.49 11.72
CA THR A 173 -16.14 -13.56 11.58
C THR A 173 -15.74 -14.50 10.43
N PRO A 174 -14.61 -15.22 10.53
CA PRO A 174 -14.12 -16.06 9.45
C PRO A 174 -15.05 -17.26 9.18
N PRO A 175 -15.16 -17.75 7.93
CA PRO A 175 -14.42 -17.28 6.74
C PRO A 175 -15.07 -16.06 6.06
N ALA A 176 -16.18 -15.53 6.59
CA ALA A 176 -16.95 -14.47 5.94
C ALA A 176 -16.22 -13.12 5.94
N GLU A 177 -15.66 -12.74 7.09
CA GLU A 177 -14.94 -11.47 7.23
C GLU A 177 -13.78 -11.60 8.23
N VAL A 178 -12.69 -10.87 7.99
CA VAL A 178 -11.59 -10.73 8.96
C VAL A 178 -11.37 -9.25 9.22
N ALA A 179 -11.29 -8.86 10.50
CA ALA A 179 -11.01 -7.48 10.88
C ALA A 179 -9.57 -7.10 10.51
N LEU A 180 -9.43 -6.18 9.57
CA LEU A 180 -8.18 -5.62 9.07
C LEU A 180 -8.31 -4.09 9.08
N GLU A 181 -7.28 -3.41 9.54
CA GLU A 181 -7.14 -1.98 9.24
C GLU A 181 -6.36 -1.84 7.93
N GLU A 182 -6.59 -0.77 7.19
CA GLU A 182 -5.99 -0.56 5.87
C GLU A 182 -5.50 0.89 5.69
N LEU A 183 -4.51 1.09 4.83
CA LEU A 183 -4.12 2.41 4.34
C LEU A 183 -3.77 2.36 2.86
N TYR A 184 -4.05 3.46 2.15
CA TYR A 184 -3.72 3.64 0.74
C TYR A 184 -2.76 4.81 0.54
N TYR A 185 -1.68 4.61 -0.21
CA TYR A 185 -0.81 5.67 -0.74
C TYR A 185 -1.04 5.85 -2.23
N PHE A 186 -1.37 7.06 -2.68
CA PHE A 186 -1.85 7.32 -4.04
C PHE A 186 -0.82 7.95 -4.98
N LYS A 187 -0.93 7.60 -6.27
CA LYS A 187 -0.35 8.33 -7.41
C LYS A 187 -1.40 8.49 -8.51
N ILE A 188 -1.36 9.62 -9.21
CA ILE A 188 -2.25 9.91 -10.35
C ILE A 188 -1.41 10.31 -11.56
N SER A 189 -1.80 9.81 -12.73
CA SER A 189 -1.15 10.11 -14.00
C SER A 189 -2.18 10.40 -15.10
N PRO A 190 -2.11 11.56 -15.79
CA PRO A 190 -1.17 12.67 -15.58
C PRO A 190 -1.27 13.38 -14.21
N PRO A 191 -0.24 14.08 -13.72
CA PRO A 191 -0.18 14.58 -12.33
C PRO A 191 -1.17 15.70 -11.98
N ARG A 192 -1.85 16.30 -12.96
CA ARG A 192 -2.86 17.37 -12.72
C ARG A 192 -4.25 16.84 -12.40
N GLY A 193 -4.46 15.53 -12.49
CA GLY A 193 -5.76 14.91 -12.26
C GLY A 193 -6.13 14.77 -10.79
N PHE A 194 -7.26 14.11 -10.56
CA PHE A 194 -7.73 13.75 -9.24
C PHE A 194 -8.51 12.46 -9.19
N GLY A 195 -8.58 11.88 -8.00
CA GLY A 195 -9.52 10.83 -7.67
C GLY A 195 -10.40 11.24 -6.51
N VAL A 196 -11.31 10.36 -6.14
CA VAL A 196 -12.12 10.46 -4.92
C VAL A 196 -12.13 9.09 -4.27
N ILE A 197 -11.93 9.05 -2.96
CA ILE A 197 -12.27 7.89 -2.14
C ILE A 197 -13.42 8.29 -1.22
N ARG A 198 -14.41 7.42 -1.08
CA ARG A 198 -15.47 7.57 -0.09
C ARG A 198 -15.27 6.50 0.97
N VAL A 199 -15.03 6.87 2.22
CA VAL A 199 -14.92 5.95 3.36
C VAL A 199 -16.18 6.08 4.19
N TYR A 200 -17.00 5.03 4.26
CA TYR A 200 -18.31 5.11 4.90
C TYR A 200 -18.76 3.82 5.60
N ASP A 201 -19.53 3.98 6.67
CA ASP A 201 -20.25 2.94 7.42
C ASP A 201 -21.56 3.52 7.98
N ASP A 202 -22.24 2.82 8.89
CA ASP A 202 -23.49 3.31 9.50
C ASP A 202 -23.27 4.53 10.42
N ALA A 203 -22.03 4.82 10.81
CA ALA A 203 -21.68 5.85 11.79
C ALA A 203 -21.00 7.08 11.17
N SER A 204 -20.41 6.96 9.98
CA SER A 204 -19.61 7.98 9.31
C SER A 204 -19.68 7.83 7.80
N ASP A 205 -19.62 8.95 7.08
CA ASP A 205 -19.60 8.98 5.61
C ASP A 205 -18.74 10.16 5.16
N GLU A 206 -17.51 9.85 4.77
CA GLU A 206 -16.50 10.83 4.43
C GLU A 206 -16.03 10.63 3.00
N ALA A 207 -15.80 11.73 2.27
CA ALA A 207 -15.22 11.70 0.94
C ALA A 207 -13.98 12.59 0.86
N TYR A 208 -12.91 12.04 0.32
CA TYR A 208 -11.63 12.72 0.18
C TYR A 208 -11.26 12.86 -1.29
N VAL A 209 -10.81 14.05 -1.67
CA VAL A 209 -10.30 14.34 -3.00
C VAL A 209 -8.83 13.96 -3.07
N LEU A 210 -8.48 13.00 -3.92
CA LEU A 210 -7.16 12.40 -4.00
C LEU A 210 -6.24 13.12 -4.98
N ARG A 211 -4.96 13.26 -4.63
CA ARG A 211 -3.83 13.65 -5.48
C ARG A 211 -2.69 12.64 -5.35
N SER A 212 -1.68 12.78 -6.20
CA SER A 212 -0.41 12.06 -6.02
C SER A 212 0.25 12.45 -4.71
N ASP A 213 0.95 11.49 -4.11
CA ASP A 213 1.68 11.68 -2.85
C ASP A 213 0.76 12.01 -1.67
N GLU A 214 -0.39 11.34 -1.61
CA GLU A 214 -1.32 11.42 -0.49
C GLU A 214 -1.60 10.04 0.09
N VAL A 215 -1.93 10.00 1.38
CA VAL A 215 -2.28 8.79 2.13
C VAL A 215 -3.66 8.95 2.74
N VAL A 216 -4.48 7.89 2.65
CA VAL A 216 -5.76 7.79 3.37
C VAL A 216 -5.72 6.56 4.28
N THR A 217 -6.09 6.74 5.55
CA THR A 217 -6.28 5.62 6.49
C THR A 217 -7.72 5.12 6.45
N ILE A 218 -7.90 3.82 6.56
CA ILE A 218 -9.19 3.14 6.49
C ILE A 218 -9.26 2.19 7.70
N PRO A 219 -9.66 2.69 8.88
CA PRO A 219 -9.74 1.87 10.07
C PRO A 219 -10.93 0.88 10.03
N ARG A 220 -11.95 1.18 9.21
CA ARG A 220 -13.16 0.38 8.97
C ARG A 220 -14.00 1.01 7.85
N GLY A 221 -15.06 0.31 7.47
CA GLY A 221 -16.08 0.78 6.55
C GLY A 221 -15.77 0.47 5.09
N TYR A 222 -16.73 0.79 4.23
CA TYR A 222 -16.65 0.65 2.79
C TYR A 222 -15.80 1.76 2.18
N HIS A 223 -14.95 1.45 1.20
CA HIS A 223 -13.94 2.39 0.72
C HIS A 223 -13.71 2.35 -0.82
N PRO A 224 -14.74 2.57 -1.66
CA PRO A 224 -14.57 2.64 -3.11
C PRO A 224 -13.73 3.86 -3.53
N VAL A 225 -12.96 3.68 -4.60
CA VAL A 225 -12.05 4.68 -5.17
C VAL A 225 -12.42 4.93 -6.63
N GLY A 226 -12.62 6.18 -7.03
CA GLY A 226 -12.84 6.59 -8.41
C GLY A 226 -11.76 7.56 -8.88
N VAL A 227 -11.47 7.58 -10.19
CA VAL A 227 -10.57 8.56 -10.81
C VAL A 227 -11.28 9.30 -11.94
N ILE A 228 -10.91 10.56 -12.18
CA ILE A 228 -11.50 11.32 -13.28
C ILE A 228 -11.17 10.73 -14.67
N PRO A 229 -11.99 11.01 -15.69
CA PRO A 229 -11.66 10.68 -17.07
C PRO A 229 -10.27 11.20 -17.50
N GLY A 230 -9.62 10.43 -18.38
CA GLY A 230 -8.28 10.75 -18.89
C GLY A 230 -7.11 10.54 -17.92
N HIS A 231 -7.37 10.11 -16.67
CA HIS A 231 -6.34 9.95 -15.64
C HIS A 231 -6.37 8.55 -15.02
N ARG A 232 -5.22 7.88 -14.97
CA ARG A 232 -5.04 6.64 -14.21
C ARG A 232 -4.80 6.96 -12.74
N ILE A 233 -5.27 6.08 -11.86
CA ILE A 233 -4.92 6.11 -10.45
C ILE A 233 -4.20 4.82 -10.06
N TYR A 234 -3.17 4.99 -9.25
CA TYR A 234 -2.43 3.94 -8.59
C TYR A 234 -2.60 4.12 -7.09
N TYR A 235 -2.70 3.02 -6.35
CA TYR A 235 -2.48 3.04 -4.92
C TYR A 235 -1.75 1.79 -4.43
N LEU A 236 -0.75 2.01 -3.58
CA LEU A 236 -0.19 0.97 -2.73
C LEU A 236 -1.10 0.82 -1.51
N TRP A 237 -1.54 -0.39 -1.24
CA TRP A 237 -2.36 -0.70 -0.07
C TRP A 237 -1.61 -1.64 0.87
N ALA A 238 -1.79 -1.39 2.17
CA ALA A 238 -1.31 -2.25 3.23
C ALA A 238 -2.44 -2.55 4.21
N MET A 239 -2.60 -3.82 4.56
CA MET A 239 -3.54 -4.29 5.57
C MET A 239 -2.83 -5.02 6.69
N ALA A 240 -3.35 -4.92 7.91
CA ALA A 240 -2.95 -5.76 9.03
C ALA A 240 -4.11 -5.88 10.01
N GLY A 241 -4.17 -6.95 10.80
CA GLY A 241 -5.24 -7.09 11.78
C GLY A 241 -5.30 -8.45 12.46
N SER A 242 -6.53 -8.88 12.72
CA SER A 242 -6.87 -10.03 13.56
C SER A 242 -6.43 -11.38 13.00
N ALA A 243 -6.35 -11.51 11.68
CA ALA A 243 -5.78 -12.68 11.00
C ALA A 243 -5.22 -12.28 9.64
N ARG A 244 -4.32 -13.11 9.11
CA ARG A 244 -3.65 -12.86 7.84
C ARG A 244 -4.39 -13.50 6.67
N MET A 245 -5.58 -12.97 6.37
CA MET A 245 -6.50 -13.49 5.36
C MET A 245 -7.23 -12.33 4.68
N MET A 246 -7.36 -12.37 3.35
CA MET A 246 -8.17 -11.41 2.60
C MET A 246 -9.59 -11.95 2.45
N ALA A 247 -10.49 -11.57 3.38
CA ALA A 247 -11.89 -11.93 3.36
C ALA A 247 -12.74 -10.67 3.60
N PRO A 248 -12.98 -9.83 2.57
CA PRO A 248 -13.81 -8.65 2.70
C PRO A 248 -15.30 -8.97 2.47
N SER A 249 -16.17 -8.26 3.19
CA SER A 249 -17.62 -8.28 2.95
C SER A 249 -18.01 -7.20 1.95
N THR A 250 -18.66 -7.60 0.86
CA THR A 250 -19.25 -6.65 -0.11
C THR A 250 -20.49 -5.99 0.49
N HIS A 251 -20.69 -4.71 0.17
CA HIS A 251 -21.87 -3.97 0.57
C HIS A 251 -23.13 -4.63 -0.01
N PRO A 252 -24.17 -4.91 0.80
CA PRO A 252 -25.33 -5.71 0.37
C PRO A 252 -26.06 -5.10 -0.83
N ASP A 253 -26.24 -3.77 -0.86
CA ASP A 253 -26.90 -3.07 -1.97
C ASP A 253 -26.18 -3.18 -3.32
N PHE A 254 -24.89 -3.54 -3.31
CA PHE A 254 -24.04 -3.65 -4.50
C PHE A 254 -23.61 -5.10 -4.77
N ALA A 255 -24.20 -6.08 -4.08
CA ALA A 255 -23.80 -7.48 -4.22
C ALA A 255 -23.98 -8.01 -5.65
N ALA A 256 -24.96 -7.48 -6.39
CA ALA A 256 -25.21 -7.83 -7.79
C ALA A 256 -24.14 -7.29 -8.76
N ASP A 257 -23.41 -6.24 -8.37
CA ASP A 257 -22.39 -5.59 -9.22
C ASP A 257 -21.06 -6.35 -9.20
N GLY A 258 -20.89 -7.29 -8.26
CA GLY A 258 -19.71 -8.15 -8.15
C GLY A 258 -19.84 -9.50 -8.85
N ALA A 259 -21.02 -9.79 -9.42
CA ALA A 259 -21.36 -11.04 -10.09
C ALA A 259 -20.98 -11.06 -11.57
#